data_AF-A0AAE0SNW2-F1
#
_entry.id   AF-A0AAE0SNW2-F1
#
_cell.length_a   1.000
_cell.length_b   1.000
_cell.length_c   1.000
_cell.angle_alpha   90.00
_cell.angle_beta   90.00
_cell.angle_gamma   90.00
#
_symmetry.space_group_name_H-M   'P 1'
#
loop_
_entity.id
_entity.type
_entity.pdbx_description
1 polymer ?
#
loop_
_entity_poly.entity_id
_entity_poly.type
_entity_poly.pdbx_seq_one_letter_code
_entity_poly.pdbx_strand_id
1 'polypeptide(L)'
;MNRLGMLIDLSHVAKKTMIDALNVTKAPRRNGGVVMVNFYPYFVNCDPKAEGNATLLQVADHIQYIKSKIGVDYIGIGSDFDGIEIVTHGLEDVSKFPYLFAELIKRKWTDEDLKKLAGLNILRVLKEAEQVKQELSYLPPYEDLLPVKEYVNTTCRTDF
;
A
#
# COMPACT_ATOMS: atom_id res chain seq x y z
N MET A 1 -3.98 -12.32 11.18
CA MET A 1 -4.50 -11.20 10.37
C MET A 1 -5.71 -11.60 9.53
N ASN A 2 -5.59 -12.55 8.58
CA ASN A 2 -6.71 -13.00 7.73
C ASN A 2 -8.01 -13.34 8.49
N ARG A 3 -7.93 -14.15 9.55
CA ARG A 3 -9.10 -14.51 10.39
C ARG A 3 -9.81 -13.29 10.99
N LEU A 4 -9.08 -12.20 11.25
CA LEU A 4 -9.63 -10.98 11.85
C LEU A 4 -10.21 -10.02 10.81
N GLY A 5 -9.96 -10.23 9.51
CA GLY A 5 -10.27 -9.26 8.46
C GLY A 5 -9.32 -8.06 8.46
N MET A 6 -8.14 -8.19 9.07
CA MET A 6 -7.13 -7.15 9.10
C MET A 6 -6.31 -7.18 7.80
N LEU A 7 -6.16 -6.02 7.17
CA LEU A 7 -5.29 -5.87 6.00
C LEU A 7 -3.83 -6.12 6.39
N ILE A 8 -3.12 -6.80 5.49
CA ILE A 8 -1.68 -7.01 5.60
C ILE A 8 -1.01 -5.95 4.73
N ASP A 9 -0.37 -4.99 5.38
CA ASP A 9 0.47 -4.01 4.69
C ASP A 9 1.87 -4.61 4.47
N LEU A 10 2.36 -4.47 3.24
CA LEU A 10 3.67 -4.96 2.80
C LEU A 10 4.62 -3.80 2.51
N SER A 11 4.27 -2.57 2.86
CA SER A 11 5.18 -1.44 2.88
C SER A 11 6.34 -1.71 3.85
N HIS A 12 7.54 -1.24 3.52
CA HIS A 12 8.79 -1.44 4.30
C HIS A 12 9.29 -2.89 4.49
N VAL A 13 8.58 -3.93 4.03
CA VAL A 13 9.07 -5.31 4.19
C VAL A 13 10.11 -5.67 3.13
N ALA A 14 11.01 -6.60 3.46
CA ALA A 14 11.94 -7.15 2.48
C ALA A 14 11.19 -7.94 1.39
N LYS A 15 11.75 -8.00 0.17
CA LYS A 15 11.16 -8.76 -0.96
C LYS A 15 10.81 -10.20 -0.59
N LYS A 16 11.66 -10.89 0.19
CA LYS A 16 11.39 -12.26 0.65
C LYS A 16 10.12 -12.31 1.50
N THR A 17 10.00 -11.41 2.49
CA THR A 17 8.82 -11.29 3.35
C THR A 17 7.55 -10.99 2.54
N MET A 18 7.64 -10.12 1.52
CA MET A 18 6.52 -9.84 0.62
C MET A 18 6.04 -11.13 -0.08
N ILE A 19 6.97 -11.90 -0.65
CA ILE A 19 6.65 -13.16 -1.33
C ILE A 19 6.06 -14.18 -0.34
N ASP A 20 6.68 -14.34 0.84
CA ASP A 20 6.22 -15.26 1.87
C ASP A 20 4.80 -14.89 2.34
N ALA A 21 4.53 -13.61 2.57
CA ALA A 21 3.20 -13.12 2.94
C ALA A 21 2.15 -13.38 1.84
N LEU A 22 2.50 -13.13 0.57
CA LEU A 22 1.61 -13.39 -0.58
C LEU A 22 1.31 -14.89 -0.75
N ASN A 23 2.25 -15.76 -0.42
CA ASN A 23 2.07 -17.22 -0.51
C ASN A 23 1.13 -17.77 0.58
N VAL A 24 1.08 -17.13 1.75
CA VAL A 24 0.29 -17.63 2.90
C VAL A 24 -1.01 -16.86 3.12
N THR A 25 -1.14 -15.65 2.57
CA THR A 25 -2.33 -14.85 2.78
C THR A 25 -3.56 -15.42 2.08
N LYS A 26 -4.72 -15.28 2.72
CA LYS A 26 -6.02 -15.67 2.17
C LYS A 26 -6.83 -14.47 1.67
N ALA A 27 -6.47 -13.25 2.09
CA ALA A 27 -7.12 -12.01 1.71
C ALA A 27 -6.10 -10.96 1.22
N PRO A 28 -6.44 -10.19 0.18
CA PRO A 28 -7.54 -10.44 -0.79
C PRO A 28 -7.27 -11.72 -1.60
N ARG A 29 -8.29 -12.23 -2.28
CA ARG A 29 -8.17 -13.52 -2.99
C ARG A 29 -7.26 -13.36 -4.21
N ARG A 30 -6.43 -14.38 -4.51
CA ARG A 30 -5.64 -14.50 -5.76
C ARG A 30 -4.82 -13.25 -6.12
N ASN A 31 -4.00 -12.73 -5.20
CA ASN A 31 -3.22 -11.50 -5.40
C ASN A 31 -4.08 -10.25 -5.72
N GLY A 32 -5.34 -10.21 -5.26
CA GLY A 32 -6.31 -9.12 -5.50
C GLY A 32 -6.01 -7.79 -4.78
N GLY A 33 -4.76 -7.57 -4.37
CA GLY A 33 -4.28 -6.46 -3.57
C GLY A 33 -4.41 -5.10 -4.25
N VAL A 34 -3.92 -4.08 -3.57
CA VAL A 34 -3.80 -2.72 -4.10
C VAL A 34 -2.44 -2.17 -3.77
N VAL A 35 -1.75 -1.62 -4.77
CA VAL A 35 -0.50 -0.88 -4.59
C VAL A 35 -0.85 0.59 -4.37
N MET A 36 -0.65 1.07 -3.16
CA MET A 36 -0.91 2.46 -2.77
C MET A 36 0.36 3.29 -3.07
N VAL A 37 0.30 4.18 -4.05
CA VAL A 37 1.49 4.89 -4.55
C VAL A 37 1.95 5.98 -3.57
N ASN A 38 3.22 5.92 -3.18
CA ASN A 38 3.90 6.87 -2.29
C ASN A 38 4.42 8.11 -3.07
N PHE A 39 4.39 9.28 -2.43
CA PHE A 39 4.83 10.56 -3.01
C PHE A 39 6.19 11.04 -2.50
N TYR A 40 6.91 10.25 -1.70
CA TYR A 40 8.22 10.61 -1.17
C TYR A 40 9.22 10.82 -2.32
N PRO A 41 9.83 12.02 -2.44
CA PRO A 41 10.61 12.36 -3.63
C PRO A 41 11.74 11.38 -3.95
N TYR A 42 12.43 10.85 -2.94
CA TYR A 42 13.51 9.87 -3.16
C TYR A 42 13.03 8.50 -3.67
N PHE A 43 11.75 8.17 -3.48
CA PHE A 43 11.14 6.95 -4.04
C PHE A 43 10.53 7.19 -5.42
N VAL A 44 10.15 8.43 -5.70
CA VAL A 44 9.57 8.84 -6.99
C VAL A 44 10.67 9.11 -8.02
N ASN A 45 11.68 9.89 -7.65
CA ASN A 45 12.83 10.22 -8.48
C ASN A 45 14.10 9.62 -7.87
N CYS A 46 14.58 8.54 -8.47
CA CYS A 46 15.77 7.82 -8.01
C CYS A 46 17.09 8.41 -8.54
N ASP A 47 17.08 9.59 -9.18
CA ASP A 47 18.32 10.25 -9.59
C ASP A 47 19.01 10.85 -8.34
N PRO A 48 20.18 10.33 -7.94
CA PRO A 48 20.91 10.87 -6.79
C PRO A 48 21.34 12.33 -6.98
N LYS A 49 21.42 12.82 -8.23
CA LYS A 49 21.73 14.22 -8.54
C LYS A 49 20.53 15.14 -8.40
N ALA A 50 19.32 14.58 -8.32
CA ALA A 50 18.12 15.36 -8.14
C ALA A 50 17.94 15.84 -6.68
N GLU A 51 18.74 15.35 -5.72
CA GLU A 51 18.74 15.80 -4.31
C GLU A 51 17.33 15.83 -3.68
N GLY A 52 16.50 14.81 -3.97
CA GLY A 52 15.13 14.77 -3.48
C GLY A 52 14.16 15.68 -4.24
N ASN A 53 14.52 16.13 -5.44
CA ASN A 53 13.63 16.84 -6.33
C ASN A 53 12.78 15.84 -7.12
N ALA A 54 11.49 15.80 -6.84
CA ALA A 54 10.49 15.09 -7.62
C ALA A 54 9.31 16.01 -7.93
N THR A 55 8.57 15.69 -8.99
CA THR A 55 7.39 16.45 -9.41
C THR A 55 6.14 15.59 -9.45
N LEU A 56 4.97 16.23 -9.34
CA LEU A 56 3.66 15.60 -9.55
C LEU A 56 3.60 14.80 -10.85
N LEU A 57 4.24 15.28 -11.91
CA LEU A 57 4.28 14.58 -13.20
C LEU A 57 4.95 13.21 -13.09
N GLN A 58 6.04 13.11 -12.32
CA GLN A 58 6.72 11.83 -12.07
C GLN A 58 5.89 10.91 -11.20
N VAL A 59 5.14 11.43 -10.22
CA VAL A 59 4.15 10.62 -9.47
C VAL A 59 3.08 10.05 -10.41
N ALA A 60 2.56 10.88 -11.32
CA ALA A 60 1.61 10.43 -12.34
C ALA A 60 2.24 9.39 -13.30
N ASP A 61 3.55 9.47 -13.58
CA ASP A 61 4.28 8.46 -14.35
C ASP A 61 4.33 7.10 -13.63
N HIS A 62 4.59 7.09 -12.32
CA HIS A 62 4.54 5.86 -11.50
C HIS A 62 3.14 5.24 -11.51
N ILE A 63 2.09 6.05 -11.29
CA ILE A 63 0.70 5.58 -11.33
C ILE A 63 0.36 4.96 -12.71
N GLN A 64 0.75 5.64 -13.80
CA GLN A 64 0.55 5.15 -15.17
C GLN A 64 1.33 3.85 -15.43
N TYR A 65 2.57 3.77 -14.96
CA TYR A 65 3.41 2.58 -15.12
C TYR A 65 2.80 1.38 -14.41
N ILE A 66 2.38 1.52 -13.15
CA ILE A 66 1.76 0.42 -12.40
C ILE A 66 0.45 0.00 -13.07
N LYS A 67 -0.42 0.94 -13.49
CA LYS A 67 -1.62 0.64 -14.29
C LYS A 67 -1.28 -0.21 -15.52
N SER A 68 -0.21 0.11 -16.23
CA SER A 68 0.20 -0.63 -17.44
C SER A 68 0.68 -2.07 -17.17
N LYS A 69 1.14 -2.36 -15.94
CA LYS A 69 1.69 -3.66 -15.56
C LYS A 69 0.66 -4.59 -14.93
N ILE A 70 -0.16 -4.07 -14.03
CA ILE A 70 -1.10 -4.89 -13.24
C ILE A 70 -2.56 -4.54 -13.49
N GLY A 71 -2.85 -3.43 -14.17
CA GLY A 71 -4.22 -2.96 -14.44
C GLY A 71 -4.71 -1.94 -13.41
N VAL A 72 -5.76 -1.21 -13.78
CA VAL A 72 -6.30 -0.09 -12.97
C VAL A 72 -6.97 -0.55 -11.68
N ASP A 73 -7.36 -1.83 -11.59
CA ASP A 73 -8.05 -2.36 -10.42
C ASP A 73 -7.12 -2.55 -9.21
N TYR A 74 -5.80 -2.46 -9.37
CA TYR A 74 -4.83 -2.85 -8.34
C TYR A 74 -3.96 -1.68 -7.87
N ILE A 75 -4.44 -0.44 -8.03
CA ILE A 75 -3.70 0.76 -7.69
C ILE A 75 -4.51 1.71 -6.82
N GLY A 76 -3.84 2.44 -5.94
CA GLY A 76 -4.40 3.46 -5.08
C GLY A 76 -3.35 4.50 -4.72
N ILE A 77 -3.64 5.34 -3.73
CA ILE A 77 -2.76 6.43 -3.32
C ILE A 77 -2.44 6.28 -1.82
N GLY A 78 -1.16 6.25 -1.50
CA GLY A 78 -0.64 6.18 -0.13
C GLY A 78 0.49 7.19 0.03
N SER A 79 0.14 8.46 0.15
CA SER A 79 1.04 9.60 -0.08
C SER A 79 2.23 9.71 0.89
N ASP A 80 2.11 9.19 2.11
CA ASP A 80 3.12 9.32 3.18
C ASP A 80 3.28 10.77 3.70
N PHE A 81 2.25 11.60 3.54
CA PHE A 81 2.21 12.95 4.13
C PHE A 81 2.37 12.89 5.65
N ASP A 82 3.05 13.88 6.21
CA ASP A 82 3.49 13.95 7.62
C ASP A 82 4.40 12.80 8.08
N GLY A 83 4.75 11.85 7.20
CA GLY A 83 5.72 10.77 7.44
C GLY A 83 7.09 11.00 6.78
N ILE A 84 7.23 12.06 5.97
CA ILE A 84 8.39 12.33 5.13
C ILE A 84 9.03 13.69 5.43
N GLU A 85 10.35 13.79 5.25
CA GLU A 85 11.11 15.01 5.54
C GLU A 85 10.98 16.09 4.46
N ILE A 86 10.72 15.68 3.22
CA ILE A 86 10.59 16.56 2.05
C ILE A 86 9.40 16.12 1.19
N VAL A 87 8.80 17.06 0.48
CA VAL A 87 7.58 16.85 -0.31
C VAL A 87 7.84 16.98 -1.81
N THR A 88 7.02 16.32 -2.61
CA THR A 88 7.08 16.38 -4.07
C THR A 88 6.51 17.71 -4.57
N HIS A 89 7.20 18.37 -5.52
CA HIS A 89 6.75 19.63 -6.10
C HIS A 89 5.43 19.47 -6.86
N GLY A 90 4.45 20.33 -6.56
CA GLY A 90 3.06 20.23 -7.00
C GLY A 90 2.18 19.32 -6.14
N LEU A 91 2.76 18.67 -5.13
CA LEU A 91 2.10 17.83 -4.12
C LEU A 91 2.61 18.20 -2.72
N GLU A 92 2.63 19.50 -2.40
CA GLU A 92 3.19 20.03 -1.17
C GLU A 92 2.42 19.59 0.09
N ASP A 93 1.12 19.35 -0.04
CA ASP A 93 0.23 19.00 1.08
C ASP A 93 -1.02 18.23 0.62
N VAL A 94 -1.85 17.83 1.58
CA VAL A 94 -3.08 17.06 1.35
C VAL A 94 -4.14 17.82 0.53
N SER A 95 -4.04 19.14 0.35
CA SER A 95 -4.93 19.89 -0.55
C SER A 95 -4.61 19.68 -2.03
N LYS A 96 -3.46 19.05 -2.35
CA LYS A 96 -2.94 18.96 -3.73
C LYS A 96 -3.40 17.75 -4.52
N PHE A 97 -4.12 16.79 -3.93
CA PHE A 97 -4.65 15.64 -4.68
C PHE A 97 -5.43 16.04 -5.95
N PRO A 98 -6.29 17.07 -5.98
CA PRO A 98 -7.00 17.47 -7.20
C PRO A 98 -6.08 17.78 -8.40
N TYR A 99 -4.87 18.30 -8.17
CA TYR A 99 -3.91 18.57 -9.24
C TYR A 99 -3.36 17.29 -9.86
N LEU A 100 -3.19 16.23 -9.05
CA LEU A 100 -2.78 14.91 -9.56
C LEU A 100 -3.87 14.30 -10.43
N PHE A 101 -5.12 14.39 -9.99
CA PHE A 101 -6.27 13.94 -10.79
C PHE A 101 -6.41 14.75 -12.08
N ALA A 102 -6.21 16.07 -12.03
CA ALA A 102 -6.20 16.90 -13.23
C ALA A 102 -5.12 16.47 -14.24
N GLU A 103 -3.93 16.10 -13.77
CA GLU A 103 -2.88 15.56 -14.63
C GLU A 103 -3.26 14.19 -15.22
N LEU A 104 -3.84 13.28 -14.43
CA LEU A 104 -4.29 11.98 -14.93
C LEU A 104 -5.44 12.13 -15.96
N ILE A 105 -6.34 13.10 -15.78
CA ILE A 105 -7.36 13.45 -16.77
C ILE A 105 -6.72 13.87 -18.10
N LYS A 106 -5.69 14.73 -18.07
CA LYS A 106 -4.93 15.10 -19.29
C LYS A 106 -4.30 13.89 -19.97
N ARG A 107 -3.89 12.89 -19.18
CA ARG A 107 -3.38 11.60 -19.64
C ARG A 107 -4.47 10.61 -20.08
N LYS A 108 -5.71 11.07 -20.25
CA LYS A 108 -6.87 10.31 -20.73
C LYS A 108 -7.29 9.16 -19.81
N TRP A 109 -7.12 9.32 -18.50
CA TRP A 109 -7.78 8.43 -17.54
C TRP A 109 -9.29 8.66 -17.59
N THR A 110 -10.05 7.56 -17.57
CA THR A 110 -11.51 7.65 -17.54
C THR A 110 -11.99 7.99 -16.13
N ASP A 111 -13.19 8.55 -16.00
CA ASP A 111 -13.80 8.81 -14.68
C ASP A 111 -13.87 7.54 -13.83
N GLU A 112 -14.09 6.38 -14.46
CA GLU A 112 -14.12 5.09 -13.77
C GLU A 112 -12.74 4.68 -13.25
N ASP A 113 -11.68 4.89 -14.05
CA ASP A 113 -10.30 4.65 -13.61
C ASP A 113 -9.94 5.53 -12.41
N LEU A 114 -10.36 6.81 -12.44
CA LEU A 114 -10.08 7.77 -11.39
C LEU A 114 -10.83 7.44 -10.09
N LYS A 115 -12.10 7.01 -10.15
CA LYS A 115 -12.85 6.56 -8.97
C LYS A 115 -12.18 5.34 -8.33
N LYS A 116 -11.69 4.41 -9.14
CA LYS A 116 -10.93 3.24 -8.67
C LYS A 116 -9.67 3.63 -7.93
N LEU A 117 -8.86 4.50 -8.53
CA LEU A 117 -7.65 5.06 -7.91
C LEU A 117 -7.96 5.83 -6.61
N ALA A 118 -9.01 6.64 -6.61
CA ALA A 118 -9.38 7.50 -5.48
C ALA A 118 -9.83 6.70 -4.25
N GLY A 119 -10.46 5.54 -4.44
CA GLY A 119 -10.93 4.77 -3.29
C GLY A 119 -11.63 3.46 -3.58
N LEU A 120 -12.23 3.25 -4.76
CA LEU A 120 -13.01 2.03 -4.99
C LEU A 120 -12.14 0.75 -4.92
N ASN A 121 -10.86 0.84 -5.28
CA ASN A 121 -9.95 -0.30 -5.18
C ASN A 121 -9.65 -0.68 -3.73
N ILE A 122 -9.32 0.27 -2.86
CA ILE A 122 -9.07 -0.04 -1.44
C ILE A 122 -10.35 -0.50 -0.74
N LEU A 123 -11.51 0.06 -1.09
CA LEU A 123 -12.80 -0.40 -0.58
C LEU A 123 -13.11 -1.85 -1.01
N ARG A 124 -12.77 -2.23 -2.25
CA ARG A 124 -12.85 -3.65 -2.68
C ARG A 124 -11.99 -4.54 -1.80
N VAL A 125 -10.72 -4.18 -1.61
CA VAL A 125 -9.76 -4.98 -0.82
C VAL A 125 -10.21 -5.13 0.64
N LEU A 126 -10.71 -4.05 1.26
CA LEU A 126 -11.31 -4.08 2.60
C LEU A 126 -12.50 -5.04 2.67
N LYS A 127 -13.44 -4.93 1.73
CA LYS A 127 -14.61 -5.82 1.65
C LYS A 127 -14.22 -7.29 1.49
N GLU A 128 -13.22 -7.59 0.67
CA GLU A 128 -12.71 -8.96 0.51
C GLU A 128 -12.08 -9.49 1.81
N ALA A 129 -11.34 -8.66 2.55
CA ALA A 129 -10.80 -9.05 3.85
C ALA A 129 -11.90 -9.36 4.87
N GLU A 130 -12.98 -8.58 4.89
CA GLU A 130 -14.16 -8.82 5.72
C GLU A 130 -14.89 -10.11 5.34
N GLN A 131 -14.96 -10.44 4.04
CA GLN A 131 -15.52 -11.71 3.58
C GLN A 131 -14.68 -12.90 4.07
N VAL A 132 -13.36 -12.83 3.93
CA VAL A 132 -12.45 -13.88 4.44
C VAL A 132 -12.55 -14.03 5.95
N LYS A 133 -12.73 -12.93 6.70
CA LYS A 133 -13.03 -12.99 8.15
C LYS A 133 -14.27 -13.81 8.45
N GLN A 134 -15.37 -13.56 7.73
CA GLN A 134 -16.62 -14.30 7.91
C GLN A 134 -16.45 -15.79 7.62
N GLU A 135 -15.75 -16.12 6.54
CA GLU A 135 -15.44 -17.50 6.16
C GLU A 135 -14.57 -18.22 7.19
N LEU A 136 -13.65 -17.51 7.84
CA LEU A 136 -12.74 -18.07 8.85
C LEU A 136 -13.28 -17.96 10.28
N SER A 137 -14.53 -17.51 10.46
CA SER A 137 -15.12 -17.28 11.79
C SER A 137 -15.26 -18.55 12.63
N TYR A 138 -15.33 -19.72 11.99
CA TYR A 138 -15.37 -21.03 12.66
C TYR A 138 -14.04 -21.41 13.31
N LEU A 139 -12.91 -20.83 12.86
CA LEU A 139 -11.61 -21.10 13.46
C LEU A 139 -11.53 -20.39 14.83
N PRO A 140 -11.00 -21.02 15.88
CA PRO A 140 -10.66 -20.31 17.09
C PRO A 140 -9.55 -19.28 16.83
N PRO A 141 -9.36 -18.28 17.70
CA PRO A 141 -8.15 -17.46 17.69
C PRO A 141 -6.89 -18.34 17.77
N TYR A 142 -5.80 -17.92 17.12
CA TYR A 142 -4.51 -18.57 17.29
C TYR A 142 -3.93 -18.16 18.65
N GLU A 143 -3.51 -19.15 19.43
CA GLU A 143 -2.96 -18.98 20.79
C GLU A 143 -1.49 -19.44 20.87
N ASP A 144 -0.87 -19.76 19.73
CA ASP A 144 0.53 -20.15 19.65
C ASP A 144 1.44 -19.01 20.10
N LEU A 145 2.35 -19.30 21.03
CA LEU A 145 3.38 -18.37 21.47
C LEU A 145 4.62 -18.50 20.60
N LEU A 146 5.27 -17.36 20.32
CA LEU A 146 6.61 -17.37 19.73
C LEU A 146 7.57 -18.13 20.67
N PRO A 147 8.39 -19.06 20.15
CA PRO A 147 9.36 -19.78 20.96
C PRO A 147 10.33 -18.83 21.67
N VAL A 148 10.63 -19.07 22.94
CA VAL A 148 11.49 -18.20 23.77
C VAL A 148 12.86 -17.94 23.13
N LYS A 149 13.41 -18.95 22.46
CA LYS A 149 14.69 -18.86 21.72
C LYS A 149 14.70 -17.84 20.57
N GLU A 150 13.52 -17.39 20.13
CA GLU A 150 13.35 -16.42 19.03
C GLU A 150 13.15 -15.00 19.56
N TYR A 151 13.10 -14.80 20.87
CA TYR A 151 12.97 -13.47 21.45
C TYR A 151 14.25 -12.66 21.24
N VAL A 152 14.08 -11.41 20.80
CA VAL A 152 15.16 -10.45 20.64
C VAL A 152 15.02 -9.40 21.74
N ASN A 153 16.12 -9.13 22.46
CA ASN A 153 16.19 -8.13 23.53
C ASN A 153 15.14 -8.30 24.66
N THR A 154 15.42 -9.21 25.60
CA THR A 154 14.50 -9.59 26.68
C THR A 154 14.58 -8.71 27.92
N THR A 155 15.33 -7.60 27.92
CA THR A 155 15.52 -6.77 29.13
C THR A 155 14.29 -5.99 29.57
N CYS A 156 13.33 -5.80 28.67
CA CYS A 156 12.10 -5.03 28.91
C CYS A 156 10.84 -5.91 28.86
N ARG A 157 10.91 -7.14 29.39
CA ARG A 157 9.75 -8.02 29.54
C ARG A 157 9.82 -8.81 30.85
N THR A 158 8.68 -9.36 31.25
CA THR A 158 8.58 -10.42 32.24
C THR A 158 8.40 -11.77 31.55
N ASP A 159 8.59 -12.86 32.31
CA ASP A 159 8.43 -14.24 31.82
C ASP A 159 6.99 -14.77 31.96
N PHE A 160 6.05 -13.89 32.33
CA PHE A 160 4.60 -14.14 32.36
C PHE A 160 3.94 -13.65 31.06
#